data_AF-A0A448YW20-F1
#
_entry.id   AF-A0A448YW20-F1
#
_cell.length_a   1.000
_cell.length_b   1.000
_cell.length_c   1.000
_cell.angle_alpha   90.00
_cell.angle_beta   90.00
_cell.angle_gamma   90.00
#
_symmetry.space_group_name_H-M   'P 1'
#
loop_
_entity.id
_entity.type
_entity.pdbx_description
1 polymer ?
#
loop_
_entity_poly.entity_id
_entity_poly.type
_entity_poly.pdbx_seq_one_letter_code
_entity_poly.pdbx_strand_id
1 'polypeptide(L)'
;MAATNNSNDDYKPKTNPTPAPTPSGGGKDEPDEQPTQAESDMTEAIARDRPTIDAAVKSFVSLVCARSMAASGKKSNSNTSKTKKTTPSEAAASTESALASATATPADKVMMGIIPGLAGASISPPATSGDKPLSVQQRTLNMARIVLRAVNAHTFSVHDTVAYSRAEKPGTSPSKKKELLELSVVARLWNALVESEQKPSRFLGRRALKLAWGDLDLTGAEEAGGSETDREALRGLLTEFGDLLFRPPRPLPSPAEGAGSEQDDDAALLWAPDGGAGELARRRQRRLAAAEERGPRTPS
;
A
#
# COMPACT_ATOMS: atom_id res chain seq x y z
N MET A 1 -55.06 -72.26 26.62
CA MET A 1 -55.23 -70.85 26.18
C MET A 1 -54.12 -70.53 25.20
N ALA A 2 -54.43 -69.60 24.30
CA ALA A 2 -53.95 -69.50 22.93
C ALA A 2 -52.44 -69.27 22.71
N ALA A 3 -52.00 -69.73 21.53
CA ALA A 3 -50.75 -69.43 20.84
C ALA A 3 -50.81 -68.05 20.17
N THR A 4 -49.62 -67.46 19.90
CA THR A 4 -49.10 -66.93 18.60
C THR A 4 -47.84 -66.10 18.90
N ASN A 5 -46.65 -66.44 18.37
CA ASN A 5 -46.10 -66.11 17.04
C ASN A 5 -46.11 -64.61 16.68
N ASN A 6 -44.92 -64.00 16.60
CA ASN A 6 -44.57 -62.97 15.61
C ASN A 6 -43.03 -62.84 15.56
N SER A 7 -42.36 -63.44 14.58
CA SER A 7 -42.17 -63.03 13.17
C SER A 7 -41.03 -62.03 13.02
N ASN A 8 -39.91 -62.56 12.51
CA ASN A 8 -38.79 -61.82 11.93
C ASN A 8 -39.30 -60.95 10.79
N ASP A 9 -39.06 -59.65 10.85
CA ASP A 9 -39.15 -58.79 9.68
C ASP A 9 -37.80 -58.66 8.99
N ASP A 10 -37.79 -59.22 7.78
CA ASP A 10 -36.83 -59.05 6.70
C ASP A 10 -36.49 -57.57 6.47
N TYR A 11 -35.28 -57.15 6.86
CA TYR A 11 -34.73 -55.86 6.47
C TYR A 11 -34.14 -55.97 5.06
N LYS A 12 -34.96 -55.70 4.04
CA LYS A 12 -34.47 -55.49 2.66
C LYS A 12 -33.72 -54.15 2.58
N PRO A 13 -32.47 -54.11 2.09
CA PRO A 13 -31.81 -52.85 1.79
C PRO A 13 -32.54 -52.16 0.62
N LYS A 14 -33.06 -50.94 0.86
CA LYS A 14 -33.55 -50.05 -0.19
C LYS A 14 -32.37 -49.68 -1.09
N THR A 15 -32.31 -50.27 -2.28
CA THR A 15 -31.49 -49.76 -3.38
C THR A 15 -32.06 -48.41 -3.80
N ASN A 16 -31.30 -47.34 -3.55
CA ASN A 16 -31.62 -46.02 -4.08
C ASN A 16 -31.68 -46.11 -5.61
N PRO A 17 -32.74 -45.59 -6.26
CA PRO A 17 -32.79 -45.51 -7.70
C PRO A 17 -31.64 -44.61 -8.18
N THR A 18 -30.81 -45.15 -9.06
CA THR A 18 -29.84 -44.40 -9.87
C THR A 18 -30.59 -43.22 -10.51
N PRO A 19 -30.19 -41.96 -10.25
CA PRO A 19 -30.79 -40.83 -10.92
C PRO A 19 -30.56 -40.98 -12.43
N ALA A 20 -31.65 -40.90 -13.18
CA ALA A 20 -31.60 -40.89 -14.64
C ALA A 20 -30.64 -39.78 -15.10
N PRO A 21 -29.84 -40.01 -16.15
CA PRO A 21 -28.98 -38.97 -16.73
C PRO A 21 -29.87 -37.78 -17.08
N THR A 22 -29.65 -36.68 -16.39
CA THR A 22 -30.31 -35.41 -16.69
C THR A 22 -29.98 -35.08 -18.13
N PRO A 23 -30.96 -34.83 -19.00
CA PRO A 23 -30.68 -34.38 -20.35
C PRO A 23 -29.83 -33.11 -20.23
N SER A 24 -28.63 -33.19 -20.79
CA SER A 24 -27.70 -32.09 -21.02
C SER A 24 -28.46 -31.00 -21.78
N GLY A 25 -29.15 -30.13 -21.03
CA GLY A 25 -29.85 -28.98 -21.54
C GLY A 25 -28.82 -28.13 -22.27
N GLY A 26 -29.12 -27.84 -23.54
CA GLY A 26 -28.28 -27.02 -24.39
C GLY A 26 -27.83 -25.78 -23.63
N GLY A 27 -26.52 -25.70 -23.41
CA GLY A 27 -25.87 -24.47 -23.01
C GLY A 27 -26.28 -23.44 -24.04
N LYS A 28 -27.13 -22.50 -23.62
CA LYS A 28 -27.16 -21.21 -24.28
C LYS A 28 -25.75 -20.69 -24.05
N ASP A 29 -24.94 -20.74 -25.10
CA ASP A 29 -23.71 -19.98 -25.19
C ASP A 29 -24.11 -18.53 -24.88
N GLU A 30 -23.96 -18.13 -23.61
CA GLU A 30 -23.96 -16.71 -23.29
C GLU A 30 -22.82 -16.15 -24.13
N PRO A 31 -23.12 -15.22 -25.05
CA PRO A 31 -22.06 -14.64 -25.85
C PRO A 31 -21.08 -14.01 -24.86
N ASP A 32 -19.84 -14.52 -24.84
CA ASP A 32 -18.73 -13.91 -24.10
C ASP A 32 -18.74 -12.42 -24.47
N GLU A 33 -19.24 -11.57 -23.56
CA GLU A 33 -19.33 -10.14 -23.77
C GLU A 33 -17.89 -9.63 -23.91
N GLN A 34 -17.47 -9.40 -25.16
CA GLN A 34 -16.16 -8.83 -25.41
C GLN A 34 -16.10 -7.44 -24.77
N PRO A 35 -15.01 -7.12 -24.04
CA PRO A 35 -14.86 -5.82 -23.40
C PRO A 35 -14.95 -4.71 -24.44
N THR A 36 -15.69 -3.65 -24.10
CA THR A 36 -15.84 -2.49 -25.00
C THR A 36 -14.49 -1.80 -25.22
N GLN A 37 -14.30 -1.11 -26.36
CA GLN A 37 -13.06 -0.36 -26.61
C GLN A 37 -12.73 0.62 -25.47
N ALA A 38 -13.75 1.27 -24.91
CA ALA A 38 -13.58 2.19 -23.78
C ALA A 38 -13.02 1.49 -22.53
N GLU A 39 -13.43 0.24 -22.26
CA GLU A 39 -12.88 -0.55 -21.16
C GLU A 39 -11.44 -0.97 -21.41
N SER A 40 -11.12 -1.34 -22.66
CA SER A 40 -9.75 -1.69 -23.04
C SER A 40 -8.80 -0.50 -22.83
N ASP A 41 -9.19 0.69 -23.30
CA ASP A 41 -8.41 1.92 -23.14
C ASP A 41 -8.24 2.28 -21.64
N MET A 42 -9.28 2.12 -20.83
CA MET A 42 -9.21 2.36 -19.39
C MET A 42 -8.32 1.35 -18.67
N THR A 43 -8.41 0.08 -19.06
CA THR A 43 -7.57 -1.01 -18.53
C THR A 43 -6.10 -0.73 -18.79
N GLU A 44 -5.75 -0.37 -20.02
CA GLU A 44 -4.39 -0.03 -20.39
C GLU A 44 -3.89 1.21 -19.63
N ALA A 45 -4.72 2.24 -19.48
CA ALA A 45 -4.39 3.45 -18.72
C ALA A 45 -4.15 3.15 -17.23
N ILE A 46 -4.92 2.25 -16.62
CA ILE A 46 -4.77 1.85 -15.22
C ILE A 46 -3.52 0.97 -15.04
N ALA A 47 -3.30 0.01 -15.93
CA ALA A 47 -2.17 -0.91 -15.86
C ALA A 47 -0.81 -0.23 -16.08
N ARG A 48 -0.78 0.83 -16.90
CA ARG A 48 0.44 1.63 -17.14
C ARG A 48 0.59 2.80 -16.19
N ASP A 49 -0.32 3.01 -15.25
CA ASP A 49 -0.23 4.12 -14.31
C ASP A 49 1.00 3.96 -13.40
N ARG A 50 1.90 4.95 -13.45
CA ARG A 50 3.13 5.00 -12.64
C ARG A 50 3.20 6.30 -11.86
N PRO A 51 3.62 6.28 -10.58
CA PRO A 51 4.17 5.12 -9.84
C PRO A 51 3.15 4.08 -9.37
N THR A 52 3.63 2.86 -9.08
CA THR A 52 2.83 1.78 -8.47
C THR A 52 2.50 2.08 -7.01
N ILE A 53 1.50 1.38 -6.48
CA ILE A 53 1.09 1.49 -5.08
C ILE A 53 2.26 1.21 -4.13
N ASP A 54 3.04 0.15 -4.37
CA ASP A 54 4.21 -0.19 -3.55
C ASP A 54 5.26 0.93 -3.54
N ALA A 55 5.53 1.53 -4.71
CA ALA A 55 6.44 2.67 -4.81
C ALA A 55 5.89 3.90 -4.06
N ALA A 56 4.59 4.17 -4.19
CA ALA A 56 3.91 5.27 -3.52
C ALA A 56 3.99 5.15 -1.98
N VAL A 57 3.70 3.97 -1.43
CA VAL A 57 3.81 3.70 0.02
C VAL A 57 5.26 3.84 0.49
N LYS A 58 6.24 3.33 -0.25
CA LYS A 58 7.66 3.45 0.10
C LYS A 58 8.13 4.91 0.09
N SER A 59 7.74 5.70 -0.90
CA SER A 59 8.06 7.13 -0.97
C SER A 59 7.49 7.88 0.23
N PHE A 60 6.23 7.60 0.60
CA PHE A 60 5.60 8.20 1.77
C PHE A 60 6.33 7.83 3.08
N VAL A 61 6.69 6.56 3.27
CA VAL A 61 7.43 6.10 4.46
C VAL A 61 8.80 6.77 4.57
N SER A 62 9.49 6.93 3.45
CA SER A 62 10.75 7.66 3.38
C SER A 62 10.59 9.11 3.83
N LEU A 63 9.51 9.78 3.40
CA LEU A 63 9.19 11.14 3.81
C LEU A 63 8.91 11.25 5.32
N VAL A 64 8.09 10.36 5.85
CA VAL A 64 7.78 10.32 7.28
C VAL A 64 9.07 10.15 8.09
N CYS A 65 9.94 9.19 7.73
CA CYS A 65 11.22 8.98 8.39
C CYS A 65 12.12 10.22 8.33
N ALA A 66 12.26 10.84 7.16
CA ALA A 66 13.08 12.03 6.97
C ALA A 66 12.61 13.19 7.86
N ARG A 67 11.29 13.41 7.97
CA ARG A 67 10.71 14.45 8.84
C ARG A 67 10.96 14.17 10.31
N SER A 68 10.81 12.92 10.75
CA SER A 68 11.09 12.54 12.14
C SER A 68 12.55 12.77 12.53
N MET A 69 13.50 12.46 11.63
CA MET A 69 14.92 12.73 11.88
C MET A 69 15.23 14.23 11.95
N ALA A 70 14.65 15.04 11.05
CA ALA A 70 14.83 16.49 11.06
C ALA A 70 14.25 17.15 12.33
N ALA A 71 13.12 16.65 12.83
CA ALA A 71 12.51 17.15 14.06
C ALA A 71 13.35 16.84 15.32
N SER A 72 14.01 15.67 15.35
CA SER A 72 14.89 15.27 16.45
C SER A 72 16.13 16.17 16.56
N GLY A 73 16.75 16.51 15.43
CA GLY A 73 17.95 17.36 15.42
C GLY A 73 17.72 18.77 15.98
N LYS A 74 16.50 19.32 15.81
CA LYS A 74 16.15 20.70 16.22
C LYS A 74 15.98 20.87 17.74
N LYS A 75 15.72 19.79 18.48
CA LYS A 75 15.52 19.83 19.95
C LYS A 75 16.82 19.75 20.76
N SER A 76 17.97 19.49 20.14
CA SER A 76 19.25 19.34 20.87
C SER A 76 19.96 20.65 21.23
N ASN A 77 19.47 21.81 20.77
CA ASN A 77 20.24 23.06 20.83
C ASN A 77 19.70 24.12 21.81
N SER A 78 18.88 23.76 22.81
CA SER A 78 18.26 24.74 23.72
C SER A 78 18.49 24.55 25.22
N ASN A 79 19.42 23.69 25.67
CA ASN A 79 19.72 23.56 27.10
C ASN A 79 21.13 23.04 27.41
N THR A 80 22.15 23.88 27.17
CA THR A 80 23.43 23.78 27.88
C THR A 80 24.02 25.18 28.05
N SER A 81 23.47 25.94 29.00
CA SER A 81 24.21 27.01 29.64
C SER A 81 24.64 26.54 31.03
N LYS A 82 25.92 26.75 31.32
CA LYS A 82 26.62 26.50 32.60
C LYS A 82 26.88 25.05 32.99
N THR A 83 28.03 24.53 32.56
CA THR A 83 29.04 24.07 33.55
C THR A 83 30.44 24.00 32.95
N LYS A 84 31.28 24.90 33.48
CA LYS A 84 32.69 24.72 33.84
C LYS A 84 33.64 24.04 32.83
N LYS A 85 34.42 24.92 32.19
CA LYS A 85 35.81 24.79 31.72
C LYS A 85 36.57 23.58 32.29
N THR A 86 36.84 22.61 31.42
CA THR A 86 38.00 21.69 31.54
C THR A 86 38.47 21.32 30.14
N THR A 87 39.75 21.59 29.89
CA THR A 87 40.56 21.30 28.69
C THR A 87 40.63 19.81 28.37
N PRO A 88 40.78 19.45 27.08
CA PRO A 88 41.90 18.56 26.67
C PRO A 88 42.53 19.02 25.34
N SER A 89 43.86 19.06 25.24
CA SER A 89 44.76 17.95 24.88
C SER A 89 44.51 17.37 23.48
N GLU A 90 45.48 17.72 22.64
CA GLU A 90 45.87 17.25 21.31
C GLU A 90 45.95 15.71 21.20
N ALA A 91 45.33 15.12 20.17
CA ALA A 91 45.77 13.91 19.48
C ALA A 91 44.94 13.67 18.20
N ALA A 92 45.63 13.18 17.18
CA ALA A 92 45.26 13.12 15.76
C ALA A 92 44.67 11.76 15.32
N ALA A 93 44.45 11.67 13.99
CA ALA A 93 44.14 10.51 13.13
C ALA A 93 42.63 10.25 12.91
N SER A 94 42.06 10.60 11.75
CA SER A 94 42.16 9.93 10.43
C SER A 94 41.39 8.62 10.36
N THR A 95 40.28 8.62 9.62
CA THR A 95 39.84 7.48 8.78
C THR A 95 38.90 7.97 7.69
N GLU A 96 39.32 7.72 6.44
CA GLU A 96 38.61 7.86 5.18
C GLU A 96 37.55 6.76 4.97
N SER A 97 36.64 7.01 3.99
CA SER A 97 36.04 6.04 3.03
C SER A 97 35.22 4.87 3.59
N ALA A 98 34.12 4.36 3.04
CA ALA A 98 33.46 4.37 1.74
C ALA A 98 31.98 3.95 2.01
N LEU A 99 30.98 4.00 1.13
CA LEU A 99 30.85 3.15 -0.06
C LEU A 99 29.57 3.53 -0.85
N ALA A 100 29.76 3.70 -2.16
CA ALA A 100 28.96 3.32 -3.35
C ALA A 100 27.48 2.88 -3.18
N SER A 101 26.52 3.47 -3.91
CA SER A 101 26.18 3.20 -5.33
C SER A 101 25.65 1.79 -5.57
N ALA A 102 24.32 1.67 -5.77
CA ALA A 102 23.66 0.45 -6.24
C ALA A 102 23.04 0.74 -7.61
N THR A 103 23.77 0.37 -8.65
CA THR A 103 23.32 0.23 -10.04
C THR A 103 22.44 -1.02 -10.17
N ALA A 104 21.34 -0.87 -10.91
CA ALA A 104 20.50 -1.96 -11.37
C ALA A 104 21.16 -2.68 -12.55
N THR A 105 20.95 -3.99 -12.66
CA THR A 105 20.94 -4.75 -13.93
C THR A 105 20.19 -6.08 -13.75
N PRO A 106 19.69 -6.70 -14.84
CA PRO A 106 18.51 -7.58 -14.80
C PRO A 106 18.78 -9.08 -15.05
N ALA A 107 17.70 -9.84 -14.83
CA ALA A 107 17.24 -11.06 -15.52
C ALA A 107 17.84 -12.46 -15.22
N ASP A 108 16.88 -13.37 -15.05
CA ASP A 108 16.85 -14.82 -15.33
C ASP A 108 17.75 -15.81 -14.57
N LYS A 109 17.09 -16.60 -13.69
CA LYS A 109 16.97 -18.05 -13.93
C LYS A 109 15.87 -18.71 -13.09
N VAL A 110 15.06 -19.47 -13.81
CA VAL A 110 14.04 -20.42 -13.38
C VAL A 110 14.63 -21.48 -12.43
N MET A 111 13.96 -21.71 -11.29
CA MET A 111 13.82 -23.04 -10.71
C MET A 111 12.43 -23.17 -10.08
N MET A 112 11.65 -24.11 -10.61
CA MET A 112 10.42 -24.58 -10.00
C MET A 112 10.74 -25.31 -8.69
N GLY A 113 10.08 -24.87 -7.61
CA GLY A 113 9.96 -25.60 -6.36
C GLY A 113 8.50 -25.54 -5.92
N ILE A 114 7.78 -26.65 -6.09
CA ILE A 114 6.43 -26.85 -5.58
C ILE A 114 6.52 -26.91 -4.05
N ILE A 115 5.91 -25.96 -3.34
CA ILE A 115 5.71 -26.05 -1.88
C ILE A 115 4.20 -26.11 -1.63
N PRO A 116 3.66 -27.25 -1.17
CA PRO A 116 2.29 -27.33 -0.67
C PRO A 116 2.28 -27.04 0.84
N GLY A 117 1.39 -26.14 1.28
CA GLY A 117 1.02 -26.04 2.70
C GLY A 117 0.87 -24.61 3.22
N LEU A 118 -0.25 -23.97 2.92
CA LEU A 118 -0.71 -22.77 3.65
C LEU A 118 -1.83 -23.19 4.62
N ALA A 119 -1.44 -23.82 5.73
CA ALA A 119 -2.28 -23.93 6.92
C ALA A 119 -1.74 -22.96 7.97
N GLY A 120 -2.65 -22.23 8.62
CA GLY A 120 -2.38 -21.06 9.46
C GLY A 120 -1.20 -21.19 10.43
N ALA A 121 -0.14 -20.45 10.14
CA ALA A 121 0.89 -20.14 11.13
C ALA A 121 0.41 -18.94 11.96
N SER A 122 -0.26 -19.23 13.08
CA SER A 122 -0.34 -18.31 14.21
C SER A 122 1.08 -18.16 14.77
N ILE A 123 1.79 -17.13 14.30
CA ILE A 123 3.11 -16.78 14.82
C ILE A 123 2.87 -16.02 16.13
N SER A 124 2.72 -16.74 17.23
CA SER A 124 2.92 -16.14 18.56
C SER A 124 4.40 -15.76 18.68
N PRO A 125 4.73 -14.50 19.00
CA PRO A 125 6.12 -14.10 19.14
C PRO A 125 6.72 -14.76 20.38
N PRO A 126 8.00 -15.21 20.32
CA PRO A 126 8.69 -15.69 21.50
C PRO A 126 8.86 -14.54 22.49
N ALA A 127 8.35 -14.72 23.71
CA ALA A 127 8.57 -13.80 24.81
C ALA A 127 10.04 -13.87 25.22
N THR A 128 10.86 -12.92 24.78
CA THR A 128 12.24 -12.77 25.22
C THR A 128 12.52 -11.34 25.67
N SER A 129 12.63 -11.19 26.99
CA SER A 129 13.57 -10.34 27.73
C SER A 129 14.22 -9.18 26.96
N GLY A 130 13.79 -7.96 27.30
CA GLY A 130 14.53 -6.72 27.02
C GLY A 130 14.02 -5.94 25.81
N ASP A 131 12.76 -5.50 25.85
CA ASP A 131 12.14 -4.65 24.83
C ASP A 131 12.83 -3.28 24.78
N LYS A 132 13.93 -3.21 24.04
CA LYS A 132 14.43 -1.92 23.57
C LYS A 132 13.35 -1.35 22.65
N PRO A 133 12.88 -0.11 22.88
CA PRO A 133 11.87 0.49 22.00
C PRO A 133 12.41 0.49 20.57
N LEU A 134 11.58 0.02 19.64
CA LEU A 134 11.91 0.03 18.21
C LEU A 134 12.35 1.43 17.80
N SER A 135 13.39 1.53 16.97
CA SER A 135 13.75 2.81 16.36
C SER A 135 12.56 3.36 15.57
N VAL A 136 12.44 4.68 15.46
CA VAL A 136 11.38 5.35 14.69
C VAL A 136 11.29 4.78 13.27
N GLN A 137 12.45 4.57 12.63
CA GLN A 137 12.53 3.98 11.29
C GLN A 137 11.96 2.55 11.24
N GLN A 138 12.30 1.69 12.20
CA GLN A 138 11.75 0.34 12.26
C GLN A 138 10.24 0.34 12.49
N ARG A 139 9.75 1.24 13.35
CA ARG A 139 8.31 1.42 13.59
C ARG A 139 7.59 1.84 12.30
N THR A 140 8.07 2.87 11.60
CA THR A 140 7.46 3.32 10.34
C THR A 140 7.50 2.23 9.26
N LEU A 141 8.60 1.48 9.14
CA LEU A 141 8.69 0.35 8.21
C LEU A 141 7.70 -0.78 8.54
N ASN A 142 7.49 -1.07 9.83
CA ASN A 142 6.50 -2.06 10.25
C ASN A 142 5.08 -1.62 9.87
N MET A 143 4.75 -0.35 10.12
CA MET A 143 3.46 0.23 9.74
C MET A 143 3.24 0.16 8.22
N ALA A 144 4.26 0.49 7.42
CA ALA A 144 4.19 0.36 5.96
C ALA A 144 3.87 -1.07 5.50
N ARG A 145 4.49 -2.08 6.14
CA ARG A 145 4.23 -3.49 5.83
C ARG A 145 2.80 -3.88 6.20
N ILE A 146 2.28 -3.38 7.31
CA ILE A 146 0.89 -3.60 7.72
C ILE A 146 -0.06 -3.02 6.66
N VAL A 147 0.17 -1.78 6.21
CA VAL A 147 -0.63 -1.15 5.14
C VAL A 147 -0.58 -1.96 3.85
N LEU A 148 0.62 -2.32 3.38
CA LEU A 148 0.76 -3.12 2.16
C LEU A 148 0.14 -4.51 2.30
N ARG A 149 0.15 -5.11 3.49
CA ARG A 149 -0.53 -6.39 3.72
C ARG A 149 -2.04 -6.23 3.60
N ALA A 150 -2.63 -5.19 4.22
CA ALA A 150 -4.05 -4.92 4.12
C ALA A 150 -4.46 -4.64 2.67
N VAL A 151 -3.71 -3.80 1.94
CA VAL A 151 -3.94 -3.54 0.52
C VAL A 151 -3.91 -4.83 -0.30
N ASN A 152 -2.88 -5.68 -0.13
CA ASN A 152 -2.76 -6.89 -0.93
C ASN A 152 -3.75 -8.00 -0.54
N ALA A 153 -4.32 -7.94 0.66
CA ALA A 153 -5.36 -8.87 1.11
C ALA A 153 -6.78 -8.40 0.77
N HIS A 154 -6.93 -7.14 0.34
CA HIS A 154 -8.23 -6.60 0.00
C HIS A 154 -8.77 -7.25 -1.28
N THR A 155 -10.04 -7.66 -1.22
CA THR A 155 -10.82 -8.13 -2.36
C THR A 155 -12.10 -7.31 -2.42
N PHE A 156 -12.44 -6.84 -3.61
CA PHE A 156 -13.73 -6.20 -3.82
C PHE A 156 -14.84 -7.24 -3.76
N SER A 157 -15.92 -6.95 -3.03
CA SER A 157 -17.16 -7.72 -3.15
C SER A 157 -17.62 -7.58 -4.60
N VAL A 158 -17.51 -8.66 -5.38
CA VAL A 158 -17.77 -8.68 -6.83
C VAL A 158 -19.11 -7.99 -7.12
N HIS A 159 -19.02 -6.82 -7.74
CA HIS A 159 -20.13 -5.91 -8.00
C HIS A 159 -20.07 -5.40 -9.45
N ASP A 160 -19.56 -6.21 -10.37
CA ASP A 160 -19.56 -5.89 -11.80
C ASP A 160 -20.97 -5.52 -12.28
N THR A 161 -21.99 -6.26 -11.81
CA THR A 161 -23.38 -5.92 -12.10
C THR A 161 -23.85 -4.63 -11.44
N VAL A 162 -23.39 -4.31 -10.21
CA VAL A 162 -23.90 -3.15 -9.46
C VAL A 162 -23.29 -1.84 -9.97
N ALA A 163 -22.01 -1.83 -10.34
CA ALA A 163 -21.36 -0.63 -10.89
C ALA A 163 -21.93 -0.28 -12.28
N TYR A 164 -22.08 -1.27 -13.16
CA TYR A 164 -22.74 -1.08 -14.47
C TYR A 164 -24.21 -0.69 -14.31
N SER A 165 -24.97 -1.43 -13.50
CA SER A 165 -26.39 -1.10 -13.27
C SER A 165 -26.57 0.29 -12.66
N ARG A 166 -25.61 0.79 -11.86
CA ARG A 166 -25.63 2.16 -11.34
C ARG A 166 -25.26 3.19 -12.39
N ALA A 167 -24.32 2.88 -13.29
CA ALA A 167 -23.93 3.76 -14.39
C ALA A 167 -25.06 3.95 -15.43
N GLU A 168 -25.91 2.94 -15.62
CA GLU A 168 -27.04 2.99 -16.56
C GLU A 168 -28.28 3.71 -16.01
N LYS A 169 -28.32 4.01 -14.70
CA LYS A 169 -29.47 4.72 -14.11
C LYS A 169 -29.72 6.08 -14.81
N PRO A 170 -30.97 6.38 -15.21
CA PRO A 170 -31.33 7.67 -15.77
C PRO A 170 -30.92 8.81 -14.81
N GLY A 171 -30.31 9.87 -15.35
CA GLY A 171 -29.85 11.02 -14.55
C GLY A 171 -28.43 10.93 -14.00
N THR A 172 -27.70 9.83 -14.25
CA THR A 172 -26.27 9.76 -13.90
C THR A 172 -25.45 10.61 -14.86
N SER A 173 -24.68 11.56 -14.33
CA SER A 173 -23.81 12.43 -15.13
C SER A 173 -22.72 11.62 -15.85
N PRO A 174 -22.25 12.06 -17.04
CA PRO A 174 -21.24 11.32 -17.81
C PRO A 174 -19.93 11.13 -17.01
N SER A 175 -19.53 12.12 -16.22
CA SER A 175 -18.35 12.02 -15.35
C SER A 175 -18.49 10.93 -14.29
N LYS A 176 -19.67 10.81 -13.66
CA LYS A 176 -19.95 9.78 -12.67
C LYS A 176 -20.05 8.38 -13.29
N LYS A 177 -20.59 8.28 -14.51
CA LYS A 177 -20.57 7.01 -15.26
C LYS A 177 -19.14 6.54 -15.51
N LYS A 178 -18.26 7.45 -15.95
CA LYS A 178 -16.83 7.15 -16.15
C LYS A 178 -16.15 6.68 -14.86
N GLU A 179 -16.38 7.37 -13.75
CA GLU A 179 -15.82 6.99 -12.44
C GLU A 179 -16.28 5.59 -12.00
N LEU A 180 -17.57 5.27 -12.15
CA LEU A 180 -18.10 3.95 -11.84
C LEU A 180 -17.51 2.85 -12.72
N LEU A 181 -17.29 3.14 -14.01
CA LEU A 181 -16.66 2.22 -14.94
C LEU A 181 -15.19 1.99 -14.55
N GLU A 182 -14.44 3.04 -14.23
CA GLU A 182 -13.07 2.95 -13.76
C GLU A 182 -12.96 2.11 -12.48
N LEU A 183 -13.89 2.30 -11.54
CA LEU A 183 -13.95 1.51 -10.32
C LEU A 183 -14.20 0.03 -10.62
N SER A 184 -15.12 -0.31 -11.54
CA SER A 184 -15.34 -1.70 -11.96
C SER A 184 -14.10 -2.31 -12.60
N VAL A 185 -13.41 -1.59 -13.49
CA VAL A 185 -12.15 -2.06 -14.11
C VAL A 185 -11.09 -2.31 -13.04
N VAL A 186 -10.92 -1.38 -12.08
CA VAL A 186 -9.99 -1.57 -10.96
C VAL A 186 -10.37 -2.81 -10.14
N ALA A 187 -11.64 -2.98 -9.80
CA ALA A 187 -12.09 -4.11 -9.01
C ALA A 187 -11.80 -5.46 -9.71
N ARG A 188 -12.09 -5.56 -11.01
CA ARG A 188 -11.79 -6.76 -11.83
C ARG A 188 -10.29 -7.06 -11.84
N LEU A 189 -9.47 -6.08 -12.17
CA LEU A 189 -8.00 -6.25 -12.20
C LEU A 189 -7.44 -6.62 -10.83
N TRP A 190 -7.94 -5.99 -9.77
CA TRP A 190 -7.48 -6.23 -8.41
C TRP A 190 -7.82 -7.65 -7.95
N ASN A 191 -9.07 -8.07 -8.12
CA ASN A 191 -9.51 -9.41 -7.75
C ASN A 191 -8.77 -10.48 -8.57
N ALA A 192 -8.60 -10.29 -9.89
CA ALA A 192 -7.83 -11.22 -10.72
C ALA A 192 -6.36 -11.35 -10.26
N LEU A 193 -5.74 -10.26 -9.80
CA LEU A 193 -4.40 -10.31 -9.22
C LEU A 193 -4.38 -11.09 -7.90
N VAL A 194 -5.36 -10.86 -7.02
CA VAL A 194 -5.45 -11.59 -5.74
C VAL A 194 -5.71 -13.08 -5.96
N GLU A 195 -6.64 -13.44 -6.85
CA GLU A 195 -6.97 -14.82 -7.22
C GLU A 195 -5.77 -15.57 -7.83
N SER A 196 -4.91 -14.86 -8.57
CA SER A 196 -3.66 -15.40 -9.12
C SER A 196 -2.49 -15.35 -8.13
N GLU A 197 -2.76 -15.07 -6.85
CA GLU A 197 -1.77 -14.94 -5.76
C GLU A 197 -0.70 -13.84 -6.03
N GLN A 198 -0.99 -12.93 -6.95
CA GLN A 198 -0.16 -11.78 -7.25
C GLN A 198 -0.53 -10.61 -6.33
N LYS A 199 0.44 -9.73 -6.05
CA LYS A 199 0.25 -8.58 -5.16
C LYS A 199 -0.25 -7.38 -5.96
N PRO A 200 -1.51 -6.92 -5.80
CA PRO A 200 -2.03 -5.77 -6.54
C PRO A 200 -1.12 -4.55 -6.45
N SER A 201 -0.51 -4.34 -5.27
CA SER A 201 0.38 -3.20 -5.04
C SER A 201 1.62 -3.13 -5.96
N ARG A 202 2.03 -4.25 -6.56
CA ARG A 202 3.18 -4.32 -7.48
C ARG A 202 2.83 -4.02 -8.93
N PHE A 203 1.58 -4.27 -9.31
CA PHE A 203 1.12 -4.21 -10.71
C PHE A 203 0.26 -2.98 -10.97
N LEU A 204 -0.53 -2.57 -9.98
CA LEU A 204 -1.44 -1.45 -10.13
C LEU A 204 -0.76 -0.13 -9.75
N GLY A 205 -1.15 0.91 -10.48
CA GLY A 205 -0.75 2.29 -10.22
C GLY A 205 -1.46 2.90 -9.00
N ARG A 206 -0.93 4.03 -8.54
CA ARG A 206 -1.54 4.81 -7.45
C ARG A 206 -2.98 5.24 -7.73
N ARG A 207 -3.39 5.42 -8.99
CA ARG A 207 -4.76 5.78 -9.34
C ARG A 207 -5.75 4.67 -8.96
N ALA A 208 -5.37 3.41 -9.13
CA ALA A 208 -6.17 2.28 -8.68
C ALA A 208 -6.34 2.29 -7.16
N LEU A 209 -5.28 2.59 -6.41
CA LEU A 209 -5.37 2.76 -4.96
C LEU A 209 -6.31 3.89 -4.56
N LYS A 210 -6.25 5.03 -5.25
CA LYS A 210 -7.14 6.17 -4.97
C LYS A 210 -8.62 5.79 -5.11
N LEU A 211 -8.95 4.99 -6.12
CA LEU A 211 -10.31 4.48 -6.35
C LEU A 211 -10.71 3.45 -5.29
N ALA A 212 -9.78 2.59 -4.86
CA ALA A 212 -10.00 1.56 -3.85
C ALA A 212 -10.02 2.10 -2.41
N TRP A 213 -9.39 3.25 -2.15
CA TRP A 213 -9.03 3.68 -0.79
C TRP A 213 -10.22 3.79 0.17
N GLY A 214 -11.37 4.25 -0.32
CA GLY A 214 -12.59 4.36 0.47
C GLY A 214 -13.21 3.02 0.88
N ASP A 215 -12.92 1.96 0.13
CA ASP A 215 -13.45 0.61 0.35
C ASP A 215 -12.45 -0.31 1.06
N LEU A 216 -11.21 0.13 1.26
CA LEU A 216 -10.20 -0.64 1.98
C LEU A 216 -10.59 -0.81 3.44
N ASP A 217 -10.80 -2.06 3.85
CA ASP A 217 -10.90 -2.39 5.26
C ASP A 217 -9.52 -2.34 5.93
N LEU A 218 -9.25 -1.22 6.59
CA LEU A 218 -8.02 -0.99 7.35
C LEU A 218 -8.17 -1.31 8.85
N THR A 219 -9.33 -1.83 9.29
CA THR A 219 -9.54 -2.16 10.71
C THR A 219 -8.56 -3.25 11.18
N GLY A 220 -8.37 -4.29 10.37
CA GLY A 220 -7.37 -5.34 10.65
C GLY A 220 -5.94 -4.81 10.63
N ALA A 221 -5.65 -3.76 9.86
CA ALA A 221 -4.35 -3.07 9.93
C ALA A 221 -4.19 -2.32 11.26
N GLU A 222 -5.21 -1.61 11.72
CA GLU A 222 -5.19 -0.95 13.03
C GLU A 222 -5.01 -1.95 14.18
N GLU A 223 -5.67 -3.10 14.13
CA GLU A 223 -5.53 -4.16 15.15
C GLU A 223 -4.14 -4.81 15.14
N ALA A 224 -3.51 -4.92 13.97
CA ALA A 224 -2.13 -5.38 13.85
C ALA A 224 -1.11 -4.39 14.43
N GLY A 225 -1.55 -3.18 14.81
CA GLY A 225 -0.70 -2.12 15.35
C GLY A 225 -0.02 -2.43 16.69
N GLY A 226 -0.38 -3.50 17.40
CA GLY A 226 0.26 -3.84 18.67
C GLY A 226 -0.20 -2.93 19.81
N SER A 227 0.68 -2.10 20.37
CA SER A 227 0.35 -1.22 21.50
C SER A 227 -0.62 -0.10 21.09
N GLU A 228 -1.43 0.42 22.03
CA GLU A 228 -2.38 1.51 21.73
C GLU A 228 -1.70 2.74 21.10
N THR A 229 -0.49 3.08 21.56
CA THR A 229 0.31 4.16 20.99
C THR A 229 0.72 3.88 19.53
N ASP A 230 1.05 2.64 19.20
CA ASP A 230 1.39 2.25 17.83
C ASP A 230 0.14 2.24 16.93
N ARG A 231 -1.04 1.87 17.47
CA ARG A 231 -2.33 1.95 16.77
C ARG A 231 -2.71 3.39 16.46
N GLU A 232 -2.58 4.30 17.42
CA GLU A 232 -2.84 5.73 17.22
C GLU A 232 -1.86 6.33 16.20
N ALA A 233 -0.58 5.97 16.28
CA ALA A 233 0.40 6.36 15.28
C ALA A 233 0.04 5.82 13.88
N LEU A 234 -0.48 4.59 13.79
CA LEU A 234 -0.88 3.97 12.53
C LEU A 234 -2.09 4.67 11.94
N ARG A 235 -3.09 5.00 12.75
CA ARG A 235 -4.23 5.79 12.32
C ARG A 235 -3.80 7.16 11.80
N GLY A 236 -2.93 7.86 12.53
CA GLY A 236 -2.38 9.14 12.07
C GLY A 236 -1.65 9.02 10.73
N LEU A 237 -0.86 7.97 10.55
CA LEU A 237 -0.15 7.67 9.31
C LEU A 237 -1.11 7.36 8.15
N LEU A 238 -2.16 6.57 8.40
CA LEU A 238 -3.18 6.22 7.41
C LEU A 238 -3.99 7.44 6.97
N THR A 239 -4.40 8.29 7.92
CA THR A 239 -5.10 9.56 7.62
C THR A 239 -4.22 10.47 6.77
N GLU A 240 -2.96 10.67 7.17
CA GLU A 240 -2.03 11.51 6.41
C GLU A 240 -1.80 10.96 4.99
N PHE A 241 -1.62 9.64 4.85
CA PHE A 241 -1.42 9.03 3.54
C PHE A 241 -2.66 9.18 2.65
N GLY A 242 -3.86 8.98 3.21
CA GLY A 242 -5.13 9.25 2.54
C GLY A 242 -5.21 10.70 2.06
N ASP A 243 -4.94 11.66 2.95
CA ASP A 243 -4.96 13.08 2.60
C ASP A 243 -4.01 13.41 1.44
N LEU A 244 -2.81 12.81 1.41
CA LEU A 244 -1.85 12.99 0.31
C LEU A 244 -2.29 12.31 -1.00
N LEU A 245 -3.02 11.20 -0.93
CA LEU A 245 -3.62 10.56 -2.11
C LEU A 245 -4.75 11.40 -2.72
N PHE A 246 -5.53 12.12 -1.92
CA PHE A 246 -6.61 12.96 -2.44
C PHE A 246 -6.19 14.40 -2.72
N ARG A 247 -5.07 14.86 -2.16
CA ARG A 247 -4.54 16.19 -2.41
C ARG A 247 -4.07 16.32 -3.87
N PRO A 248 -4.61 17.28 -4.64
CA PRO A 248 -4.11 17.55 -5.98
C PRO A 248 -2.66 18.04 -5.88
N PRO A 249 -1.76 17.64 -6.82
CA PRO A 249 -0.43 18.23 -6.90
C PRO A 249 -0.59 19.74 -7.06
N ARG A 250 0.09 20.53 -6.22
CA ARG A 250 0.04 21.98 -6.44
C ARG A 250 0.79 22.33 -7.72
N PRO A 251 0.27 23.25 -8.53
CA PRO A 251 1.07 23.86 -9.58
C PRO A 251 2.36 24.37 -8.95
N LEU A 252 3.47 24.22 -9.68
CA LEU A 252 4.74 24.72 -9.20
C LEU A 252 4.61 26.23 -8.96
N PRO A 253 5.05 26.73 -7.78
CA PRO A 253 5.05 28.16 -7.56
C PRO A 253 5.87 28.81 -8.67
N SER A 254 5.30 29.85 -9.27
CA SER A 254 6.04 30.63 -10.27
C SER A 254 7.29 31.20 -9.60
N PRO A 255 8.43 31.36 -10.30
CA PRO A 255 9.63 32.01 -9.75
C PRO A 255 9.36 33.40 -9.16
N ALA A 256 8.24 34.03 -9.54
CA ALA A 256 7.80 35.34 -9.06
C ALA A 256 7.04 35.30 -7.72
N GLU A 257 6.49 34.16 -7.30
CA GLU A 257 5.80 34.02 -6.02
C GLU A 257 6.85 33.72 -4.95
N GLY A 258 7.29 34.78 -4.27
CA GLY A 258 8.45 34.78 -3.39
C GLY A 258 8.52 33.61 -2.40
N ALA A 259 9.76 33.26 -2.05
CA ALA A 259 10.23 32.13 -1.22
C ALA A 259 9.67 32.04 0.23
N GLY A 260 8.56 32.72 0.53
CA GLY A 260 8.05 32.93 1.89
C GLY A 260 7.34 31.74 2.53
N SER A 261 6.90 30.74 1.76
CA SER A 261 6.39 29.50 2.34
C SER A 261 6.72 28.30 1.45
N GLU A 262 8.00 27.94 1.39
CA GLU A 262 8.49 26.69 0.78
C GLU A 262 8.05 25.48 1.62
N GLN A 263 6.75 25.26 1.73
CA GLN A 263 6.24 24.02 2.28
C GLN A 263 6.38 22.95 1.20
N ASP A 264 7.37 22.09 1.42
CA ASP A 264 7.63 20.87 0.67
C ASP A 264 6.31 20.17 0.30
N ASP A 265 5.94 20.18 -0.99
CA ASP A 265 4.70 19.55 -1.45
C ASP A 265 4.89 18.04 -1.51
N ASP A 266 4.60 17.36 -0.41
CA ASP A 266 4.73 15.91 -0.28
C ASP A 266 3.79 15.15 -1.24
N ALA A 267 2.68 15.79 -1.68
CA ALA A 267 1.82 15.20 -2.69
C ALA A 267 2.53 15.15 -4.06
N ALA A 268 3.33 16.16 -4.41
CA ALA A 268 4.10 16.15 -5.65
C ALA A 268 5.06 14.95 -5.74
N LEU A 269 5.64 14.52 -4.61
CA LEU A 269 6.50 13.33 -4.57
C LEU A 269 5.73 12.03 -4.80
N LEU A 270 4.49 11.97 -4.31
CA LEU A 270 3.62 10.80 -4.46
C LEU A 270 3.08 10.68 -5.90
N TRP A 271 2.78 11.82 -6.52
CA TRP A 271 2.10 11.90 -7.80
C TRP A 271 3.03 12.01 -9.02
N ALA A 272 4.31 12.33 -8.83
CA ALA A 272 5.23 12.52 -9.93
C ALA A 272 5.47 11.20 -10.72
N PRO A 273 5.40 11.25 -12.06
CA PRO A 273 5.51 10.05 -12.90
C PRO A 273 6.88 9.38 -12.83
N ASP A 274 7.91 10.13 -12.46
CA ASP A 274 9.29 9.67 -12.24
C ASP A 274 9.52 9.10 -10.82
N GLY A 275 8.45 8.84 -10.07
CA GLY A 275 8.52 8.37 -8.68
C GLY A 275 9.03 9.44 -7.71
N GLY A 276 8.99 10.72 -8.08
CA GLY A 276 9.38 11.84 -7.24
C GLY A 276 10.85 12.24 -7.36
N ALA A 277 11.61 11.63 -8.27
CA ALA A 277 13.04 11.91 -8.44
C ALA A 277 13.32 13.40 -8.72
N GLY A 278 12.56 14.01 -9.62
CA GLY A 278 12.66 15.43 -9.96
C GLY A 278 12.34 16.35 -8.78
N GLU A 279 11.30 16.03 -8.00
CA GLU A 279 10.96 16.83 -6.82
C GLU A 279 12.01 16.67 -5.70
N LEU A 280 12.58 15.49 -5.50
CA LEU A 280 13.70 15.30 -4.57
C LEU A 280 14.93 16.10 -4.99
N ALA A 281 15.27 16.11 -6.29
CA ALA A 281 16.38 16.91 -6.82
C ALA A 281 16.15 18.41 -6.58
N ARG A 282 14.93 18.91 -6.80
CA ARG A 282 14.55 20.30 -6.51
C ARG A 282 14.68 20.63 -5.03
N ARG A 283 14.17 19.78 -4.13
CA ARG A 283 14.33 19.94 -2.68
C ARG A 283 15.80 20.03 -2.28
N ARG A 284 16.66 19.19 -2.86
CA ARG A 284 18.11 19.23 -2.63
C ARG A 284 18.71 20.55 -3.09
N GLN A 285 18.36 21.03 -4.29
CA GLN A 285 18.85 22.30 -4.81
C GLN A 285 18.40 23.48 -3.95
N ARG A 286 17.14 23.53 -3.50
CA ARG A 286 16.65 24.55 -2.56
C ARG A 286 17.44 24.57 -1.26
N ARG A 287 17.71 23.40 -0.68
CA ARG A 287 18.52 23.28 0.54
C ARG A 287 19.96 23.76 0.34
N LEU A 288 20.56 23.50 -0.82
CA LEU A 288 21.90 23.99 -1.16
C LEU A 288 21.91 25.50 -1.30
N ALA A 289 20.96 26.08 -2.05
CA ALA A 289 20.83 27.53 -2.21
C ALA A 289 20.60 28.24 -0.85
N ALA A 290 19.71 27.71 -0.01
CA ALA A 290 19.47 28.24 1.34
C ALA A 290 20.69 28.10 2.27
N ALA A 291 21.53 27.08 2.07
CA ALA A 291 22.78 26.93 2.82
C ALA A 291 23.83 27.94 2.35
N GLU A 292 23.90 28.22 1.06
CA GLU A 292 24.77 29.25 0.46
C GLU A 292 24.37 30.66 0.94
N GLU A 293 23.07 30.97 0.94
CA GLU A 293 22.56 32.28 1.42
C GLU A 293 22.83 32.52 2.91
N ARG A 294 22.75 31.48 3.75
CA ARG A 294 23.04 31.60 5.19
C ARG A 294 24.50 31.95 5.48
N GLY A 295 25.40 31.74 4.51
CA GLY A 295 26.83 31.92 4.66
C GLY A 295 27.45 31.02 5.74
N PRO A 296 28.78 31.01 5.85
CA PRO A 296 29.46 30.40 6.99
C PRO A 296 29.21 31.26 8.23
N ARG A 297 28.12 30.98 8.96
CA ARG A 297 27.96 31.49 10.32
C ARG A 297 29.04 30.85 11.19
N THR A 298 30.19 31.50 11.29
CA THR A 298 31.20 31.19 12.30
C THR A 298 30.56 31.38 13.67
N PRO A 299 30.47 30.35 14.51
CA PRO A 299 30.03 30.52 15.89
C PRO A 299 31.11 31.33 16.63
N SER A 300 30.75 32.55 17.04
CA SER A 300 31.54 33.43 17.92
C SER A 300 31.31 33.12 19.39
#